data_AF-A0A944DXC9-F1
#
_entry.id   AF-A0A944DXC9-F1
#
_cell.length_a   1.000
_cell.length_b   1.000
_cell.length_c   1.000
_cell.angle_alpha   90.00
_cell.angle_beta   90.00
_cell.angle_gamma   90.00
#
_symmetry.space_group_name_H-M   'P 1'
#
loop_
_entity.id
_entity.type
_entity.pdbx_description
1 polymer ?
#
loop_
_entity_poly.entity_id
_entity_poly.type
_entity_poly.pdbx_seq_one_letter_code
_entity_poly.pdbx_strand_id
1 'polypeptide(L)'
;MTAHAKRPPRVTLLIRSEIHAYMDQPDPNHPGKRLGDCKGGVYAFYDYDGEPIYVGQTSDTVRGRVGRHLTGQRTDVVAKFILDPFEVADIEVWTIPEIAASDAGTATKRRLLNEYESTVYQKLRSQSRFNAVLNERVPNAVPPVPLPPSVRGRIIPDSIWEDRIHADVRIARRATIVGRLAQLISERQVTGGIRKTLHLQTQRLEWLSNKRLEDFGITSESSPADTQVNFEET
;
A
#
# COMPACT_ATOMS: atom_id res chain seq x y z
N MET A 1 8.66 17.57 32.04
CA MET A 1 8.18 17.25 30.68
C MET A 1 6.67 17.07 30.73
N THR A 2 5.89 17.93 30.06
CA THR A 2 4.42 17.83 30.04
C THR A 2 3.97 16.54 29.36
N ALA A 3 2.83 15.99 29.77
CA ALA A 3 2.29 14.73 29.23
C ALA A 3 2.06 14.76 27.70
N HIS A 4 1.92 15.94 27.10
CA HIS A 4 1.85 16.12 25.66
C HIS A 4 3.15 15.79 24.92
N ALA A 5 4.32 16.02 25.53
CA ALA A 5 5.61 15.81 24.86
C ALA A 5 5.94 14.33 24.59
N LYS A 6 5.26 13.39 25.28
CA LYS A 6 5.51 11.94 25.15
C LYS A 6 4.50 11.20 24.28
N ARG A 7 3.41 11.85 23.86
CA ARG A 7 2.33 11.21 23.10
C ARG A 7 2.42 11.58 21.62
N PRO A 8 2.14 10.65 20.69
CA PRO A 8 1.94 10.98 19.29
C PRO A 8 0.83 12.02 19.09
N PRO A 9 0.82 12.73 17.96
CA PRO A 9 -0.29 13.62 17.60
C PRO A 9 -1.64 12.93 17.64
N ARG A 10 -2.71 13.68 17.93
CA ARG A 10 -4.10 13.16 18.03
C ARG A 10 -4.49 12.33 16.80
N VAL A 11 -4.22 12.83 15.60
CA VAL A 11 -4.50 12.13 14.33
C VAL A 11 -3.85 10.75 14.30
N THR A 12 -2.59 10.64 14.75
CA THR A 12 -1.87 9.36 14.82
C THR A 12 -2.54 8.40 15.81
N LEU A 13 -3.04 8.90 16.94
CA LEU A 13 -3.73 8.08 17.94
C LEU A 13 -5.08 7.56 17.42
N LEU A 14 -5.84 8.41 16.72
CA LEU A 14 -7.12 8.03 16.11
C LEU A 14 -6.95 6.89 15.10
N ILE A 15 -6.00 7.02 14.17
CA ILE A 15 -5.73 5.97 13.17
C ILE A 15 -5.22 4.68 13.83
N ARG A 16 -4.37 4.80 14.86
CA ARG A 16 -3.93 3.62 15.62
C ARG A 16 -5.11 2.92 16.29
N SER A 17 -6.08 3.66 16.81
CA SER A 17 -7.30 3.10 17.38
C SER A 17 -8.09 2.30 16.36
N GLU A 18 -8.30 2.85 15.15
CA GLU A 18 -9.00 2.16 14.06
C GLU A 18 -8.25 0.91 13.59
N ILE A 19 -6.92 0.97 13.44
CA ILE A 19 -6.11 -0.21 13.13
C ILE A 19 -6.27 -1.27 14.23
N HIS A 20 -6.29 -0.87 15.51
CA HIS A 20 -6.51 -1.80 16.61
C HIS A 20 -7.89 -2.46 16.54
N ALA A 21 -8.94 -1.68 16.32
CA ALA A 21 -10.31 -2.17 16.18
C ALA A 21 -10.44 -3.13 14.99
N TYR A 22 -9.86 -2.80 13.84
CA TYR A 22 -9.80 -3.67 12.67
C TYR A 22 -9.11 -5.01 13.00
N MET A 23 -7.98 -4.97 13.69
CA MET A 23 -7.22 -6.18 14.06
C MET A 23 -7.92 -7.03 15.14
N ASP A 24 -8.84 -6.46 15.91
CA ASP A 24 -9.60 -7.16 16.95
C ASP A 24 -10.88 -7.83 16.42
N GLN A 25 -11.21 -7.64 15.14
CA GLN A 25 -12.31 -8.36 14.48
C GLN A 25 -12.10 -9.89 14.54
N PRO A 26 -13.18 -10.69 14.60
CA PRO A 26 -13.06 -12.14 14.54
C PRO A 26 -12.51 -12.59 13.18
N ASP A 27 -11.61 -13.57 13.19
CA ASP A 27 -11.08 -14.16 11.96
C ASP A 27 -12.07 -15.20 11.38
N PRO A 28 -12.59 -15.01 10.14
CA PRO A 28 -13.49 -15.98 9.52
C PRO A 28 -12.81 -17.33 9.24
N ASN A 29 -11.48 -17.37 9.11
CA ASN A 29 -10.74 -18.59 8.79
C ASN A 29 -10.22 -19.30 10.05
N HIS A 30 -10.33 -18.67 11.22
CA HIS A 30 -9.92 -19.25 12.49
C HIS A 30 -10.89 -18.83 13.62
N PRO A 31 -12.03 -19.55 13.77
CA PRO A 31 -13.01 -19.27 14.81
C PRO A 31 -12.37 -19.14 16.19
N GLY A 32 -12.82 -18.13 16.96
CA GLY A 32 -12.31 -17.83 18.30
C GLY A 32 -10.99 -17.06 18.35
N LYS A 33 -10.36 -16.76 17.21
CA LYS A 33 -9.19 -15.86 17.15
C LYS A 33 -9.55 -14.49 16.57
N ARG A 34 -8.77 -13.50 17.01
CA ARG A 34 -8.76 -12.16 16.41
C ARG A 34 -7.92 -12.17 15.15
N LEU A 35 -8.36 -11.42 14.14
CA LEU A 35 -7.71 -11.29 12.84
C LEU A 35 -6.20 -10.95 12.98
N GLY A 36 -5.88 -9.96 13.81
CA GLY A 36 -4.51 -9.49 13.99
C GLY A 36 -3.57 -10.49 14.65
N ASP A 37 -4.10 -11.41 15.45
CA ASP A 37 -3.29 -12.35 16.24
C ASP A 37 -3.05 -13.67 15.48
N CYS A 38 -3.71 -13.83 14.32
CA CYS A 38 -3.48 -14.96 13.42
C CYS A 38 -2.09 -14.86 12.79
N LYS A 39 -1.38 -16.00 12.79
CA LYS A 39 -0.08 -16.16 12.13
C LYS A 39 -0.32 -16.73 10.74
N GLY A 40 0.42 -16.27 9.74
CA GLY A 40 0.29 -16.80 8.39
C GLY A 40 -0.85 -16.12 7.62
N GLY A 41 -0.50 -15.35 6.60
CA GLY A 41 -1.48 -14.64 5.81
C GLY A 41 -0.88 -13.75 4.74
N VAL A 42 -1.76 -13.24 3.88
CA VAL A 42 -1.49 -12.19 2.90
C VAL A 42 -2.33 -10.97 3.27
N TYR A 43 -1.79 -9.78 3.08
CA TYR A 43 -2.49 -8.52 3.32
C TYR A 43 -2.31 -7.57 2.15
N ALA A 44 -3.30 -6.70 1.95
CA ALA A 44 -3.30 -5.66 0.94
C ALA A 44 -3.65 -4.30 1.55
N PHE A 45 -3.12 -3.24 0.93
CA PHE A 45 -3.43 -1.86 1.26
C PHE A 45 -4.11 -1.18 0.07
N TYR A 46 -5.10 -0.34 0.35
CA TYR A 46 -5.85 0.42 -0.64
C TYR A 46 -5.90 1.90 -0.27
N ASP A 47 -5.99 2.78 -1.27
CA ASP A 47 -6.12 4.21 -1.05
C ASP A 47 -7.57 4.67 -0.88
N TYR A 48 -7.77 5.98 -0.69
CA TYR A 48 -9.08 6.59 -0.47
C TYR A 48 -10.06 6.42 -1.64
N ASP A 49 -9.56 6.05 -2.83
CA ASP A 49 -10.39 5.75 -4.00
C ASP A 49 -10.63 4.24 -4.16
N GLY A 50 -10.18 3.43 -3.19
CA GLY A 50 -10.26 1.98 -3.24
C GLY A 50 -9.23 1.32 -4.18
N GLU A 51 -8.26 2.08 -4.70
CA GLU A 51 -7.25 1.59 -5.63
C GLU A 51 -6.20 0.75 -4.87
N PRO A 52 -5.87 -0.46 -5.34
CA PRO A 52 -4.83 -1.28 -4.74
C PRO A 52 -3.46 -0.58 -4.73
N ILE A 53 -2.80 -0.60 -3.58
CA ILE A 53 -1.50 0.04 -3.38
C ILE A 53 -0.38 -0.99 -3.35
N TYR A 54 -0.50 -1.98 -2.47
CA TYR A 54 0.58 -2.88 -2.10
C TYR A 54 0.01 -4.19 -1.56
N VAL A 55 0.68 -5.30 -1.85
CA VAL A 55 0.44 -6.60 -1.23
C VAL A 55 1.67 -7.04 -0.45
N GLY A 56 1.48 -7.71 0.67
CA GLY A 56 2.55 -8.37 1.38
C GLY A 56 2.08 -9.62 2.08
N GLN A 57 3.03 -10.40 2.54
CA GLN A 57 2.77 -11.64 3.26
C GLN A 57 3.47 -11.68 4.62
N THR A 58 2.99 -12.57 5.49
CA THR A 58 3.59 -12.83 6.79
C THR A 58 3.45 -14.29 7.19
N SER A 59 4.52 -14.85 7.74
CA SER A 59 4.49 -16.12 8.48
C SER A 59 4.23 -15.94 9.98
N ASP A 60 4.36 -14.71 10.46
CA ASP A 60 4.10 -14.28 11.84
C ASP A 60 2.72 -13.59 11.92
N THR A 61 2.41 -12.95 13.03
CA THR A 61 1.13 -12.24 13.26
C THR A 61 0.88 -11.15 12.21
N VAL A 62 -0.37 -11.09 11.74
CA VAL A 62 -0.86 -10.01 10.86
C VAL A 62 -0.64 -8.65 11.50
N ARG A 63 -1.01 -8.50 12.79
CA ARG A 63 -0.82 -7.27 13.58
C ARG A 63 0.64 -6.83 13.58
N GLY A 64 1.56 -7.75 13.82
CA GLY A 64 3.00 -7.47 13.85
C GLY A 64 3.55 -7.03 12.49
N ARG A 65 3.08 -7.61 11.38
CA ARG A 65 3.54 -7.21 10.05
C ARG A 65 2.92 -5.90 9.57
N VAL A 66 1.60 -5.77 9.64
CA VAL A 66 0.88 -4.55 9.25
C VAL A 66 1.28 -3.36 10.12
N GLY A 67 1.41 -3.56 11.44
CA GLY A 67 1.87 -2.51 12.36
C GLY A 67 3.26 -1.98 12.04
N ARG A 68 4.19 -2.83 11.59
CA ARG A 68 5.53 -2.37 11.15
C ARG A 68 5.45 -1.38 9.99
N HIS A 69 4.52 -1.59 9.05
CA HIS A 69 4.29 -0.67 7.94
C HIS A 69 3.62 0.62 8.41
N LEU A 70 2.46 0.51 9.05
CA LEU A 70 1.55 1.65 9.22
C LEU A 70 1.79 2.46 10.49
N THR A 71 2.17 1.83 11.61
CA THR A 71 2.32 2.51 12.90
C THR A 71 3.77 2.73 13.31
N GLY A 72 4.63 1.74 13.01
CA GLY A 72 6.05 1.80 13.29
C GLY A 72 6.87 2.48 12.19
N GLN A 73 6.40 2.42 10.94
CA GLN A 73 7.12 2.92 9.76
C GLN A 73 8.57 2.38 9.66
N ARG A 74 8.77 1.13 10.07
CA ARG A 74 10.12 0.51 10.19
C ARG A 74 10.44 -0.49 9.08
N THR A 75 9.66 -0.48 8.01
CA THR A 75 9.84 -1.41 6.89
C THR A 75 10.54 -0.73 5.74
N ASP A 76 11.37 -1.48 5.02
CA ASP A 76 12.09 -0.99 3.84
C ASP A 76 11.18 -0.31 2.82
N VAL A 77 9.97 -0.82 2.61
CA VAL A 77 9.00 -0.24 1.67
C VAL A 77 8.60 1.19 2.07
N VAL A 78 8.47 1.47 3.36
CA VAL A 78 8.17 2.83 3.86
C VAL A 78 9.44 3.68 3.89
N ALA A 79 10.57 3.11 4.34
CA ALA A 79 11.84 3.82 4.44
C ALA A 79 12.43 4.24 3.08
N LYS A 80 12.14 3.47 2.01
CA LYS A 80 12.51 3.78 0.63
C LYS A 80 11.48 4.65 -0.11
N PHE A 81 10.45 5.15 0.58
CA PHE A 81 9.37 5.95 -0.02
C PHE A 81 8.59 5.22 -1.13
N ILE A 82 8.58 3.89 -1.10
CA ILE A 82 7.78 3.07 -2.02
C ILE A 82 6.31 3.17 -1.63
N LEU A 83 6.01 3.00 -0.33
CA LEU A 83 4.66 3.11 0.24
C LEU A 83 4.61 4.31 1.18
N ASP A 84 3.63 5.19 0.97
CA ASP A 84 3.27 6.21 1.95
C ASP A 84 2.11 5.71 2.83
N PRO A 85 2.31 5.50 4.14
CA PRO A 85 1.22 5.15 5.05
C PRO A 85 0.09 6.19 5.09
N PHE A 86 0.35 7.44 4.68
CA PHE A 86 -0.69 8.45 4.59
C PHE A 86 -1.78 8.08 3.57
N GLU A 87 -1.38 7.48 2.45
CA GLU A 87 -2.29 7.10 1.36
C GLU A 87 -3.10 5.84 1.65
N VAL A 88 -2.84 5.12 2.75
CA VAL A 88 -3.59 3.88 3.08
C VAL A 88 -4.89 4.23 3.80
N ALA A 89 -6.03 3.93 3.16
CA ALA A 89 -7.37 4.12 3.71
C ALA A 89 -7.99 2.81 4.23
N ASP A 90 -7.79 1.71 3.50
CA ASP A 90 -8.29 0.39 3.86
C ASP A 90 -7.16 -0.65 3.92
N ILE A 91 -7.40 -1.69 4.72
CA ILE A 91 -6.61 -2.91 4.79
C ILE A 91 -7.52 -4.09 4.45
N GLU A 92 -7.00 -5.06 3.69
CA GLU A 92 -7.63 -6.36 3.50
C GLU A 92 -6.66 -7.47 3.88
N VAL A 93 -7.15 -8.49 4.59
CA VAL A 93 -6.35 -9.60 5.08
C VAL A 93 -6.99 -10.93 4.71
N TRP A 94 -6.17 -11.83 4.18
CA TRP A 94 -6.45 -13.25 3.98
C TRP A 94 -5.59 -14.04 4.97
N THR A 95 -6.19 -14.54 6.05
CA THR A 95 -5.56 -15.47 6.99
C THR A 95 -5.56 -16.87 6.40
N ILE A 96 -4.44 -17.59 6.56
CA ILE A 96 -4.22 -18.89 5.91
C ILE A 96 -3.72 -19.86 6.99
N PRO A 97 -4.62 -20.61 7.65
CA PRO A 97 -4.29 -21.50 8.77
C PRO A 97 -3.19 -22.52 8.46
N GLU A 98 -3.09 -22.98 7.20
CA GLU A 98 -2.08 -23.93 6.73
C GLU A 98 -0.66 -23.36 6.84
N ILE A 99 -0.49 -22.05 6.63
CA ILE A 99 0.81 -21.37 6.82
C ILE A 99 1.16 -21.32 8.31
N ALA A 100 0.16 -21.13 9.18
CA ALA A 100 0.33 -21.12 10.62
C ALA A 100 0.76 -22.49 11.16
N ALA A 101 0.12 -23.55 10.66
CA ALA A 101 0.37 -24.94 11.04
C ALA A 101 1.71 -25.49 10.49
N SER A 102 2.25 -24.88 9.43
CA SER A 102 3.53 -25.27 8.87
C SER A 102 4.72 -24.83 9.73
N ASP A 103 5.66 -25.75 9.95
CA ASP A 103 6.91 -25.49 10.69
C ASP A 103 7.71 -24.34 10.07
N ALA A 104 8.36 -23.56 10.94
CA ALA A 104 9.17 -22.43 10.54
C ALA A 104 10.33 -22.86 9.62
N GLY A 105 10.56 -22.10 8.55
CA GLY A 105 11.67 -22.33 7.63
C GLY A 105 11.50 -23.48 6.63
N THR A 106 10.38 -24.20 6.67
CA THR A 106 10.13 -25.32 5.75
C THR A 106 9.87 -24.87 4.31
N ALA A 107 10.21 -25.74 3.35
CA ALA A 107 9.90 -25.53 1.94
C ALA A 107 8.39 -25.41 1.69
N THR A 108 7.58 -26.20 2.40
CA THR A 108 6.11 -26.14 2.35
C THR A 108 5.59 -24.76 2.74
N LYS A 109 6.06 -24.20 3.86
CA LYS A 109 5.63 -22.86 4.31
C LYS A 109 5.96 -21.77 3.30
N ARG A 110 7.17 -21.81 2.73
CA ARG A 110 7.59 -20.86 1.67
C ARG A 110 6.75 -21.02 0.40
N ARG A 111 6.43 -22.25 0.01
CA ARG A 111 5.58 -22.53 -1.15
C ARG A 111 4.19 -21.93 -0.97
N LEU A 112 3.53 -22.24 0.15
CA LEU A 112 2.18 -21.71 0.46
C LEU A 112 2.17 -20.18 0.44
N LEU A 113 3.12 -19.57 1.15
CA LEU A 113 3.32 -18.11 1.16
C LEU A 113 3.37 -17.54 -0.27
N ASN A 114 4.24 -18.08 -1.12
CA ASN A 114 4.39 -17.62 -2.50
C ASN A 114 3.13 -17.84 -3.36
N GLU A 115 2.43 -18.98 -3.19
CA GLU A 115 1.20 -19.30 -3.92
C GLU A 115 0.09 -18.29 -3.62
N TYR A 116 -0.16 -18.02 -2.35
CA TYR A 116 -1.18 -17.05 -1.94
C TYR A 116 -0.77 -15.60 -2.24
N GLU A 117 0.49 -15.21 -2.00
CA GLU A 117 0.99 -13.87 -2.31
C GLU A 117 0.88 -13.58 -3.82
N SER A 118 1.27 -14.55 -4.67
CA SER A 118 1.17 -14.41 -6.13
C SER A 118 -0.29 -14.32 -6.58
N THR A 119 -1.18 -15.13 -6.02
CA THR A 119 -2.61 -15.08 -6.33
C THR A 119 -3.21 -13.71 -6.00
N VAL A 120 -2.98 -13.20 -4.78
CA VAL A 120 -3.46 -11.87 -4.37
C VAL A 120 -2.81 -10.79 -5.23
N TYR A 121 -1.51 -10.87 -5.49
CA TYR A 121 -0.81 -9.93 -6.36
C TYR A 121 -1.46 -9.82 -7.74
N GLN A 122 -1.74 -10.94 -8.41
CA GLN A 122 -2.39 -10.92 -9.73
C GLN A 122 -3.82 -10.37 -9.65
N LYS A 123 -4.58 -10.74 -8.60
CA LYS A 123 -5.92 -10.19 -8.34
C LYS A 123 -5.86 -8.67 -8.24
N LEU A 124 -5.02 -8.13 -7.36
CA LEU A 124 -4.91 -6.68 -7.16
C LEU A 124 -4.44 -5.96 -8.42
N ARG A 125 -3.49 -6.56 -9.14
CA ARG A 125 -2.99 -6.02 -10.40
C ARG A 125 -4.11 -5.91 -11.43
N SER A 126 -5.01 -6.90 -11.53
CA SER A 126 -6.15 -6.87 -12.45
C SER A 126 -7.25 -5.88 -12.05
N GLN A 127 -7.34 -5.55 -10.75
CA GLN A 127 -8.30 -4.58 -10.20
C GLN A 127 -7.77 -3.15 -10.25
N SER A 128 -6.45 -2.99 -10.36
CA SER A 128 -5.79 -1.70 -10.39
C SER A 128 -6.06 -0.98 -11.71
N ARG A 129 -6.38 0.31 -11.62
CA ARG A 129 -6.44 1.22 -12.78
C ARG A 129 -5.17 1.22 -13.60
N PHE A 130 -4.04 1.08 -12.93
CA PHE A 130 -2.70 1.16 -13.52
C PHE A 130 -2.20 -0.22 -13.98
N ASN A 131 -3.02 -1.27 -13.83
CA ASN A 131 -2.61 -2.66 -14.03
C ASN A 131 -1.33 -3.01 -13.24
N ALA A 132 -1.13 -2.40 -12.07
CA ALA A 132 0.10 -2.47 -11.28
C ALA A 132 -0.08 -2.09 -9.80
N VAL A 133 0.75 -2.66 -8.93
CA VAL A 133 0.88 -2.28 -7.50
C VAL A 133 2.35 -1.95 -7.17
N LEU A 134 2.60 -1.27 -6.06
CA LEU A 134 3.90 -0.68 -5.70
C LEU A 134 4.97 -1.69 -5.22
N ASN A 135 4.72 -2.99 -5.36
CA ASN A 135 5.68 -4.02 -4.95
C ASN A 135 6.98 -3.92 -5.77
N GLU A 136 8.12 -3.68 -5.10
CA GLU A 136 9.46 -3.65 -5.74
C GLU A 136 9.78 -4.98 -6.45
N ARG A 137 9.42 -6.09 -5.80
CA ARG A 137 9.59 -7.45 -6.32
C ARG A 137 8.24 -8.00 -6.73
N VAL A 138 8.16 -8.43 -7.97
CA VAL A 138 7.01 -9.17 -8.50
C VAL A 138 7.11 -10.60 -8.00
N PRO A 139 6.09 -11.14 -7.30
CA PRO A 139 6.05 -12.56 -6.97
C PRO A 139 6.13 -13.40 -8.23
N ASN A 140 6.80 -14.56 -8.15
CA ASN A 140 6.85 -15.47 -9.29
C ASN A 140 5.44 -15.88 -9.69
N ALA A 141 5.15 -15.85 -10.98
CA ALA A 141 3.88 -16.31 -11.50
C ALA A 141 3.75 -17.81 -11.23
N VAL A 142 2.75 -18.17 -10.44
CA VAL A 142 2.37 -19.55 -10.13
C VAL A 142 0.88 -19.68 -10.45
N PRO A 143 0.37 -20.90 -10.72
CA PRO A 143 -1.05 -21.11 -10.91
C PRO A 143 -1.85 -20.54 -9.72
N PRO A 144 -2.94 -19.80 -9.98
CA PRO A 144 -3.73 -19.19 -8.92
C PRO A 144 -4.36 -20.26 -8.04
N VAL A 145 -4.37 -20.03 -6.73
CA VAL A 145 -5.03 -20.89 -5.75
C VAL A 145 -6.35 -20.27 -5.27
N PRO A 146 -7.33 -21.06 -4.82
CA PRO A 146 -8.52 -20.51 -4.19
C PRO A 146 -8.15 -19.67 -2.96
N LEU A 147 -8.63 -18.43 -2.90
CA LEU A 147 -8.41 -17.56 -1.75
C LEU A 147 -9.46 -17.87 -0.67
N PRO A 148 -9.07 -17.96 0.62
CA PRO A 148 -10.03 -18.02 1.71
C PRO A 148 -10.80 -16.69 1.82
N PRO A 149 -11.91 -16.65 2.58
CA PRO A 149 -12.56 -15.39 2.95
C PRO A 149 -11.56 -14.34 3.46
N SER A 150 -11.68 -13.10 2.97
CA SER A 150 -10.92 -11.96 3.47
C SER A 150 -11.73 -11.10 4.42
N VAL A 151 -11.02 -10.32 5.24
CA VAL A 151 -11.58 -9.23 6.04
C VAL A 151 -11.00 -7.91 5.52
N ARG A 152 -11.85 -7.08 4.91
CA ARG A 152 -11.49 -5.71 4.49
C ARG A 152 -12.09 -4.68 5.45
N GLY A 153 -11.34 -3.66 5.81
CA GLY A 153 -11.83 -2.58 6.67
C GLY A 153 -11.07 -1.27 6.53
N ARG A 154 -11.80 -0.18 6.69
CA ARG A 154 -11.28 1.19 6.74
C ARG A 154 -10.53 1.42 8.04
N ILE A 155 -9.40 2.12 7.96
CA ILE A 155 -8.55 2.47 9.12
C ILE A 155 -8.47 3.98 9.38
N ILE A 156 -9.18 4.77 8.58
CA ILE A 156 -9.27 6.22 8.75
C ILE A 156 -10.64 6.55 9.36
N PRO A 157 -10.69 7.14 10.57
CA PRO A 157 -11.95 7.44 11.21
C PRO A 157 -12.66 8.62 10.55
N ASP A 158 -14.00 8.61 10.60
CA ASP A 158 -14.86 9.63 9.96
C ASP A 158 -14.49 11.05 10.41
N SER A 159 -14.13 11.22 11.68
CA SER A 159 -13.72 12.53 12.25
C SER A 159 -12.54 13.22 11.56
N ILE A 160 -11.77 12.51 10.74
CA ILE A 160 -10.64 13.05 9.98
C ILE A 160 -10.67 12.63 8.50
N TRP A 161 -11.78 12.04 8.04
CA TRP A 161 -11.89 11.50 6.69
C TRP A 161 -11.76 12.60 5.64
N GLU A 162 -12.57 13.65 5.76
CA GLU A 162 -12.62 14.79 4.83
C GLU A 162 -11.24 15.47 4.68
N ASP A 163 -10.54 15.69 5.79
CA ASP A 163 -9.21 16.30 5.81
C ASP A 163 -8.16 15.47 5.03
N ARG A 164 -8.35 14.15 4.98
CA ARG A 164 -7.38 13.21 4.40
C ARG A 164 -7.69 12.81 2.97
N ILE A 165 -8.97 12.69 2.62
CA ILE A 165 -9.39 12.37 1.24
C ILE A 165 -9.19 13.54 0.29
N HIS A 166 -9.12 14.77 0.81
CA HIS A 166 -8.99 15.99 0.00
C HIS A 166 -7.86 15.88 -1.03
N ALA A 167 -8.21 16.07 -2.31
CA ALA A 167 -7.31 15.85 -3.44
C ALA A 167 -6.00 16.66 -3.31
N ASP A 168 -6.08 17.95 -2.98
CA ASP A 168 -4.88 18.81 -2.87
C ASP A 168 -3.92 18.35 -1.76
N VAL A 169 -4.44 17.81 -0.66
CA VAL A 169 -3.62 17.25 0.43
C VAL A 169 -2.87 16.02 -0.07
N ARG A 170 -3.58 15.12 -0.77
CA ARG A 170 -3.01 13.90 -1.35
C ARG A 170 -2.03 14.20 -2.48
N ILE A 171 -2.30 15.19 -3.34
CA ILE A 171 -1.38 15.67 -4.39
C ILE A 171 -0.08 16.16 -3.76
N ALA A 172 -0.15 17.04 -2.76
CA ALA A 172 1.03 17.56 -2.08
C ALA A 172 1.87 16.43 -1.43
N ARG A 173 1.20 15.46 -0.80
CA ARG A 173 1.87 14.28 -0.21
C ARG A 173 2.52 13.39 -1.27
N ARG A 174 1.78 13.03 -2.33
CA ARG A 174 2.31 12.20 -3.42
C ARG A 174 3.48 12.86 -4.14
N ALA A 175 3.40 14.17 -4.42
CA ALA A 175 4.52 14.92 -5.00
C ALA A 175 5.77 14.86 -4.11
N THR A 176 5.62 15.01 -2.79
CA THR A 176 6.72 14.88 -1.83
C THR A 176 7.34 13.47 -1.87
N ILE A 177 6.51 12.42 -1.92
CA ILE A 177 6.96 11.03 -1.95
C ILE A 177 7.68 10.71 -3.26
N VAL A 178 7.14 11.15 -4.40
CA VAL A 178 7.79 11.04 -5.72
C VAL A 178 9.15 11.71 -5.70
N GLY A 179 9.25 12.94 -5.19
CA GLY A 179 10.52 13.67 -5.09
C GLY A 179 11.56 12.94 -4.24
N ARG A 180 11.15 12.44 -3.07
CA ARG A 180 12.04 11.67 -2.17
C ARG A 180 12.48 10.34 -2.77
N LEU A 181 11.58 9.64 -3.46
CA LEU A 181 11.90 8.40 -4.16
C LEU A 181 12.88 8.66 -5.31
N ALA A 182 12.66 9.73 -6.09
CA ALA A 182 13.58 10.15 -7.15
C ALA A 182 14.97 10.50 -6.59
N GLN A 183 15.03 11.26 -5.50
CA GLN A 183 16.27 11.59 -4.80
C GLN A 183 17.02 10.34 -4.34
N LEU A 184 16.32 9.39 -3.71
CA LEU A 184 16.92 8.11 -3.30
C LEU A 184 17.54 7.35 -4.49
N ILE A 185 16.87 7.38 -5.65
CA ILE A 185 17.35 6.74 -6.88
C ILE A 185 18.56 7.48 -7.47
N SER A 186 18.64 8.80 -7.37
CA SER A 186 19.79 9.56 -7.86
C SER A 186 21.03 9.41 -6.98
N GLU A 187 20.85 9.23 -5.68
CA GLU A 187 21.95 9.18 -4.71
C GLU A 187 22.49 7.76 -4.47
N ARG A 188 21.80 6.72 -4.93
CA ARG A 188 22.12 5.32 -4.62
C ARG A 188 21.99 4.40 -5.82
N GLN A 189 22.77 3.34 -5.83
CA GLN A 189 22.53 2.22 -6.74
C GLN A 189 21.28 1.45 -6.30
N VAL A 190 20.28 1.41 -7.16
CA VAL A 190 18.96 0.79 -6.90
C VAL A 190 18.62 -0.27 -7.94
N THR A 191 17.71 -1.18 -7.58
CA THR A 191 17.16 -2.18 -8.50
C THR A 191 16.20 -1.55 -9.52
N GLY A 192 15.93 -2.26 -10.61
CA GLY A 192 14.90 -1.86 -11.58
C GLY A 192 13.49 -1.77 -10.99
N GLY A 193 13.19 -2.55 -9.94
CA GLY A 193 11.89 -2.52 -9.26
C GLY A 193 11.58 -1.17 -8.60
N ILE A 194 12.59 -0.52 -8.02
CA ILE A 194 12.43 0.81 -7.41
C ILE A 194 12.17 1.87 -8.50
N ARG A 195 12.83 1.76 -9.66
CA ARG A 195 12.59 2.68 -10.80
C ARG A 195 11.18 2.51 -11.37
N LYS A 196 10.68 1.28 -11.48
CA LYS A 196 9.27 0.99 -11.86
C LYS A 196 8.29 1.57 -10.85
N THR A 197 8.62 1.49 -9.56
CA THR A 197 7.81 2.10 -8.49
C THR A 197 7.73 3.62 -8.67
N LEU A 198 8.84 4.29 -8.97
CA LEU A 198 8.84 5.73 -9.24
C LEU A 198 7.88 6.08 -10.37
N HIS A 199 7.96 5.36 -11.49
CA HIS A 199 7.08 5.57 -12.63
C HIS A 199 5.60 5.35 -12.27
N LEU A 200 5.27 4.30 -11.54
CA LEU A 200 3.89 4.07 -11.09
C LEU A 200 3.41 5.19 -10.14
N GLN A 201 4.27 5.67 -9.24
CA GLN A 201 3.92 6.79 -8.36
C GLN A 201 3.68 8.09 -9.14
N THR A 202 4.44 8.36 -10.21
CA THR A 202 4.20 9.53 -11.06
C THR A 202 2.87 9.43 -11.80
N GLN A 203 2.51 8.24 -12.31
CA GLN A 203 1.20 8.01 -12.95
C GLN A 203 0.04 8.20 -11.96
N ARG A 204 0.21 7.76 -10.71
CA ARG A 204 -0.81 7.97 -9.66
C ARG A 204 -0.96 9.44 -9.28
N LEU A 205 0.14 10.19 -9.25
CA LEU A 205 0.11 11.64 -9.02
C LEU A 205 -0.59 12.37 -10.17
N GLU A 206 -0.23 12.04 -11.41
CA GLU A 206 -0.86 12.60 -12.62
C GLU A 206 -2.36 12.32 -12.63
N TRP A 207 -2.77 11.06 -12.40
CA TRP A 207 -4.19 10.71 -12.34
C TRP A 207 -4.95 11.52 -11.29
N LEU A 208 -4.40 11.66 -10.08
CA LEU A 208 -5.06 12.42 -9.01
C LEU A 208 -5.13 13.92 -9.35
N SER A 209 -4.10 14.46 -10.00
CA SER A 209 -4.09 15.84 -10.49
C SER A 209 -5.14 16.06 -11.58
N ASN A 210 -5.27 15.13 -12.52
CA ASN A 210 -6.28 15.22 -13.59
C ASN A 210 -7.69 15.13 -13.02
N LYS A 211 -7.95 14.20 -12.10
CA LYS A 211 -9.22 14.11 -11.37
C LYS A 211 -9.54 15.43 -10.67
N ARG A 212 -8.54 16.09 -10.09
CA ARG A 212 -8.73 17.40 -9.44
C ARG A 212 -9.08 18.51 -10.43
N LEU A 213 -8.52 18.50 -11.64
CA LEU A 213 -8.92 19.44 -12.70
C LEU A 213 -10.36 19.18 -13.14
N GLU A 214 -10.75 17.92 -13.28
CA GLU A 214 -12.12 17.51 -13.60
C GLU A 214 -13.14 17.99 -12.55
N ASP A 215 -12.81 17.91 -11.26
CA ASP A 215 -13.65 18.44 -10.17
C ASP A 215 -13.97 19.94 -10.33
N PHE A 216 -13.09 20.70 -11.00
CA PHE A 216 -13.27 22.13 -11.30
C PHE A 216 -13.78 22.40 -12.72
N GLY A 217 -14.01 21.36 -13.53
CA GLY A 217 -14.39 21.51 -14.94
C GLY A 217 -13.28 22.10 -15.81
N ILE A 218 -12.01 22.00 -15.39
CA ILE A 218 -10.85 22.49 -16.15
C ILE A 218 -10.40 21.36 -17.09
N THR A 219 -10.49 21.59 -18.40
CA THR A 219 -9.91 20.65 -19.38
C THR A 219 -8.40 20.82 -19.41
N SER A 220 -7.64 19.75 -19.16
CA SER A 220 -6.21 19.74 -19.44
C SER A 220 -6.02 19.81 -20.96
N GLU A 221 -5.46 20.90 -21.48
CA GLU A 221 -4.98 20.94 -22.85
C GLU A 221 -3.78 19.99 -22.98
N SER A 222 -4.02 18.74 -23.34
CA SER A 222 -2.96 17.80 -23.71
C SER A 222 -3.12 17.40 -25.17
N SER A 223 -2.63 18.27 -26.07
CA SER A 223 -2.39 17.90 -27.46
C SER A 223 -0.90 17.52 -27.60
N PRO A 224 -0.54 16.28 -28.00
CA PRO A 224 0.84 15.91 -28.28
C PRO A 224 1.34 16.46 -29.63
N ALA A 225 0.89 17.64 -30.05
CA ALA A 225 1.19 18.22 -31.37
C ALA A 225 2.19 19.39 -31.38
N ASP A 226 2.42 20.08 -30.26
CA ASP A 226 3.22 21.32 -30.26
C ASP A 226 4.63 21.15 -29.67
N THR A 227 5.37 20.15 -30.14
CA THR A 227 6.82 20.10 -29.89
C THR A 227 7.58 19.69 -31.14
N GLN A 228 7.42 20.46 -32.22
CA GLN A 228 8.53 20.67 -33.15
C GLN A 228 9.48 21.70 -32.54
N VAL A 229 10.37 21.23 -31.66
CA VAL A 229 11.56 22.00 -31.33
C VAL A 229 12.57 21.71 -32.45
N ASN A 230 12.59 22.58 -33.46
CA ASN A 230 13.71 22.66 -34.39
C ASN A 230 14.92 23.14 -33.60
N PHE A 231 15.84 22.23 -33.30
CA PHE A 231 17.20 22.60 -32.97
C PHE A 231 17.90 22.92 -34.29
N GLU A 232 17.90 24.20 -34.69
CA GLU A 232 18.91 24.67 -35.62
C GLU A 232 20.22 24.80 -34.85
N GLU A 233 21.22 24.05 -35.31
CA GLU A 233 22.60 24.07 -34.84
C GLU A 233 23.23 25.45 -35.09
N THR A 234 23.86 26.01 -34.05
CA THR A 234 24.99 26.96 -34.16
C THR A 234 26.05 26.59 -33.15
#